data_AF-A0A8X6GMS8-F1
#
_entry.id   AF-A0A8X6GMS8-F1
#
_cell.length_a   1.000
_cell.length_b   1.000
_cell.length_c   1.000
_cell.angle_alpha   90.00
_cell.angle_beta   90.00
_cell.angle_gamma   90.00
#
_symmetry.space_group_name_H-M   'P 1'
#
loop_
_entity.id
_entity.type
_entity.pdbx_description
1 polymer ?
#
loop_
_entity_poly.entity_id
_entity_poly.type
_entity_poly.pdbx_seq_one_letter_code
_entity_poly.pdbx_strand_id
1 'polypeptide(L)'
;MKRRAESLNVDDKLMTELFLQRLPSSVQTILAAVSDFTLDKAADIADRILEVSPSPIETFSVSNKKEQSLEFKLFREIEKLNKRIDRLSISRGRSRYRRNENSRERSISNKRDFSI
;
A
#
# COMPACT_ATOMS: atom_id res chain seq x y z
N MET A 1 -35.58 -34.18 0.40
CA MET A 1 -36.08 -32.79 0.51
C MET A 1 -36.11 -32.16 -0.89
N LYS A 2 -37.25 -32.22 -1.61
CA LYS A 2 -37.45 -31.47 -2.85
C LYS A 2 -38.34 -30.28 -2.51
N ARG A 3 -37.76 -29.10 -2.33
CA ARG A 3 -38.50 -27.88 -2.00
C ARG A 3 -38.66 -27.03 -3.27
N ARG A 4 -39.91 -26.83 -3.67
CA ARG A 4 -40.50 -25.54 -4.09
C ARG A 4 -39.78 -24.80 -5.24
N ALA A 5 -39.70 -25.40 -6.42
CA ALA A 5 -39.48 -24.65 -7.66
C ALA A 5 -40.74 -24.73 -8.55
N GLU A 6 -41.92 -24.79 -7.94
CA GLU A 6 -43.20 -24.65 -8.63
C GLU A 6 -43.39 -23.15 -8.96
N SER A 7 -42.92 -22.79 -10.15
CA SER A 7 -43.28 -21.62 -10.97
C SER A 7 -43.58 -20.31 -10.23
N LEU A 8 -42.55 -19.67 -9.66
CA LEU A 8 -42.55 -18.21 -9.66
C LEU A 8 -42.28 -17.79 -11.11
N ASN A 9 -43.32 -17.33 -11.83
CA ASN A 9 -43.14 -16.56 -13.05
C ASN A 9 -42.53 -15.21 -12.66
N VAL A 10 -41.22 -15.21 -12.42
CA VAL A 10 -40.46 -13.99 -12.24
C VAL A 10 -40.33 -13.34 -13.62
N ASP A 11 -40.66 -12.06 -13.69
CA ASP A 11 -40.52 -11.29 -14.93
C ASP A 11 -39.05 -11.33 -15.41
N ASP A 12 -38.82 -11.74 -16.65
CA ASP A 12 -37.48 -11.81 -17.26
C ASP A 12 -36.79 -10.44 -17.24
N LYS A 13 -37.58 -9.37 -17.32
CA LYS A 13 -37.08 -8.00 -17.19
C LYS A 13 -36.52 -7.71 -15.79
N LEU A 14 -37.16 -8.23 -14.75
CA LEU A 14 -36.67 -8.09 -13.38
C LEU A 14 -35.39 -8.89 -13.16
N MET A 15 -35.33 -10.12 -13.71
CA MET A 15 -34.13 -10.97 -13.60
C MET A 15 -32.92 -10.35 -14.29
N THR A 16 -33.12 -9.76 -15.46
CA THR A 16 -32.06 -9.04 -16.19
C THR A 16 -31.61 -7.80 -15.44
N GLU A 17 -32.52 -7.02 -14.86
CA GLU A 17 -32.16 -5.86 -14.04
C GLU A 17 -31.34 -6.24 -12.80
N LEU A 18 -31.78 -7.25 -12.05
CA LEU A 18 -31.06 -7.74 -10.87
C LEU A 18 -29.69 -8.32 -11.23
N PHE A 19 -29.60 -9.00 -12.37
CA PHE A 19 -28.33 -9.51 -12.89
C PHE A 19 -27.37 -8.36 -13.21
N LEU A 20 -27.81 -7.35 -13.95
CA LEU A 20 -27.00 -6.17 -14.29
C LEU A 20 -26.53 -5.43 -13.02
N GLN A 21 -27.41 -5.22 -12.04
CA GLN A 21 -27.06 -4.56 -10.77
C GLN A 21 -25.93 -5.25 -10.01
N ARG A 22 -25.76 -6.57 -10.18
CA ARG A 22 -24.74 -7.36 -9.48
C ARG A 22 -23.39 -7.40 -10.19
N LEU A 23 -23.31 -6.89 -11.41
CA LEU A 23 -22.07 -6.81 -12.19
C LEU A 23 -21.29 -5.52 -11.93
N PRO A 24 -19.95 -5.52 -12.06
CA PRO A 24 -19.14 -4.31 -12.05
C PRO A 24 -19.57 -3.30 -13.12
N SER A 25 -19.40 -2.00 -12.84
CA SER A 25 -19.79 -0.91 -13.76
C SER A 25 -19.12 -1.02 -15.14
N SER A 26 -17.88 -1.53 -15.21
CA SER A 26 -17.18 -1.80 -16.47
C SER A 26 -17.93 -2.81 -17.34
N VAL A 27 -18.37 -3.92 -16.73
CA VAL A 27 -19.13 -4.98 -17.41
C VAL A 27 -20.52 -4.47 -17.79
N GLN A 28 -21.20 -3.75 -16.92
CA GLN A 28 -22.51 -3.14 -17.21
C GLN A 28 -22.45 -2.20 -18.41
N THR A 29 -21.41 -1.36 -18.51
CA THR A 29 -21.24 -0.41 -19.61
C THR A 29 -21.06 -1.13 -20.94
N ILE A 30 -20.30 -2.23 -20.95
CA ILE A 30 -20.09 -3.05 -22.15
C ILE A 30 -21.39 -3.76 -22.53
N LEU A 31 -22.09 -4.36 -21.56
CA LEU A 31 -23.37 -5.01 -21.80
C LEU A 31 -24.43 -4.01 -22.31
N ALA A 32 -24.46 -2.78 -21.81
CA ALA A 32 -25.37 -1.74 -22.28
C ALA A 32 -25.13 -1.34 -23.75
N ALA A 33 -23.91 -1.50 -24.25
CA ALA A 33 -23.60 -1.30 -25.67
C ALA A 33 -24.06 -2.46 -26.56
N VAL A 34 -24.32 -3.63 -25.98
CA VAL A 34 -24.87 -4.79 -26.68
C VAL A 34 -26.39 -4.76 -26.54
N SER A 35 -27.10 -4.41 -27.60
CA SER A 35 -28.57 -4.45 -27.61
C SER A 35 -29.10 -5.89 -27.67
N ASP A 36 -30.28 -6.11 -27.08
CA ASP A 36 -31.14 -7.31 -27.25
C ASP A 36 -30.48 -8.67 -26.93
N PHE A 37 -30.07 -8.84 -25.67
CA PHE A 37 -29.66 -10.14 -25.14
C PHE A 37 -30.73 -10.77 -24.25
N THR A 38 -30.80 -12.10 -24.28
CA THR A 38 -31.50 -12.89 -23.26
C THR A 38 -30.63 -12.95 -22.00
N LEU A 39 -31.23 -13.25 -20.84
CA LEU A 39 -30.49 -13.35 -19.58
C LEU A 39 -29.30 -14.31 -19.67
N ASP A 40 -29.49 -15.48 -20.29
CA ASP A 40 -28.43 -16.48 -20.47
C ASP A 40 -27.27 -15.95 -21.31
N LYS A 41 -27.58 -15.22 -22.39
CA LYS A 41 -26.55 -14.59 -23.24
C LYS A 41 -25.83 -13.46 -22.50
N ALA A 42 -26.54 -12.72 -21.65
CA ALA A 42 -25.94 -11.70 -20.79
C ALA A 42 -24.90 -12.31 -19.85
N ALA A 43 -25.22 -13.48 -19.27
CA ALA A 43 -24.32 -14.24 -18.41
C ALA A 43 -23.07 -14.71 -19.16
N ASP A 44 -23.25 -15.35 -20.32
CA ASP A 44 -22.13 -15.80 -21.15
C ASP A 44 -21.20 -14.65 -21.56
N ILE A 45 -21.76 -13.49 -21.93
CA ILE A 45 -20.98 -12.31 -22.31
C ILE A 45 -20.26 -11.73 -21.08
N ALA A 46 -20.93 -11.64 -19.93
CA ALA A 46 -20.33 -11.16 -18.70
C ALA A 46 -19.13 -12.02 -18.29
N ASP A 47 -19.26 -13.35 -18.33
CA ASP A 47 -18.19 -14.29 -18.01
C ASP A 47 -16.98 -14.08 -18.94
N ARG A 48 -17.22 -13.97 -20.26
CA ARG A 48 -16.15 -13.68 -21.23
C ARG A 48 -15.49 -12.32 -21.01
N ILE A 49 -16.25 -11.30 -20.64
CA ILE A 49 -15.68 -9.97 -20.31
C ILE A 49 -14.77 -10.10 -19.08
N LEU A 50 -15.19 -10.85 -18.06
CA LEU A 50 -14.41 -11.07 -16.84
C LEU A 50 -13.13 -11.88 -17.11
N GLU A 51 -13.16 -12.82 -18.06
CA GLU A 51 -11.98 -13.56 -18.50
C GLU A 51 -11.00 -12.71 -19.31
N VAL A 52 -11.51 -11.87 -20.23
CA VAL A 52 -10.68 -11.10 -21.16
C VAL A 52 -10.20 -9.78 -20.56
N SER A 53 -10.99 -9.16 -19.69
CA SER A 53 -10.54 -7.97 -18.98
C SER A 53 -9.57 -8.44 -17.89
N PRO A 54 -8.26 -8.15 -17.98
CA PRO A 54 -7.44 -8.25 -16.79
C PRO A 54 -8.09 -7.32 -15.77
N SER A 55 -8.60 -7.90 -14.68
CA SER A 55 -9.30 -7.15 -13.63
C SER A 55 -8.61 -5.80 -13.46
N PRO A 56 -9.30 -4.66 -13.71
CA PRO A 56 -8.97 -3.49 -12.96
C PRO A 56 -9.19 -3.97 -11.55
N ILE A 57 -8.10 -4.23 -10.83
CA ILE A 57 -8.11 -4.51 -9.41
C ILE A 57 -9.13 -3.52 -8.90
N GLU A 58 -10.29 -4.00 -8.48
CA GLU A 58 -11.26 -3.17 -7.80
C GLU A 58 -10.50 -2.77 -6.55
N THR A 59 -9.83 -1.64 -6.68
CA THR A 59 -9.28 -0.88 -5.58
C THR A 59 -10.54 -0.37 -4.91
N PHE A 60 -11.23 -1.27 -4.20
CA PHE A 60 -12.12 -0.95 -3.11
C PHE A 60 -11.30 -0.05 -2.23
N SER A 61 -11.45 1.25 -2.48
CA SER A 61 -11.09 2.37 -1.63
C SER A 61 -10.11 2.00 -0.52
N VAL A 62 -8.86 1.70 -0.87
CA VAL A 62 -7.76 1.82 0.10
C VAL A 62 -7.43 3.30 0.24
N SER A 63 -8.47 4.13 0.42
CA SER A 63 -8.30 5.56 0.54
C SER A 63 -7.82 5.92 1.94
N ASN A 64 -8.14 5.16 3.00
CA ASN A 64 -7.84 5.59 4.37
C ASN A 64 -7.31 4.51 5.33
N LYS A 65 -7.02 3.28 4.86
CA LYS A 65 -6.50 2.20 5.73
C LYS A 65 -4.98 1.96 5.62
N LYS A 66 -4.29 2.54 4.63
CA LYS A 66 -2.83 2.39 4.49
C LYS A 66 -2.09 2.94 5.71
N GLU A 67 -2.53 4.06 6.27
CA GLU A 67 -1.92 4.65 7.46
C GLU A 67 -2.17 3.87 8.76
N GLN A 68 -3.23 3.03 8.80
CA GLN A 68 -3.56 2.20 9.96
C GLN A 68 -3.12 0.75 9.81
N SER A 69 -2.65 0.33 8.63
CA SER A 69 -2.13 -1.01 8.41
C SER A 69 -0.98 -1.27 9.38
N LEU A 70 -0.98 -2.46 10.00
CA LEU A 70 0.12 -2.91 10.87
C LEU A 70 1.46 -2.79 10.16
N GLU A 71 1.49 -3.06 8.86
CA GLU A 71 2.66 -2.92 8.00
C GLU A 71 3.21 -1.49 7.98
N PHE A 72 2.34 -0.47 7.85
CA PHE A 72 2.76 0.93 7.87
C PHE A 72 3.31 1.35 9.24
N LYS A 73 2.70 0.86 10.33
CA LYS A 73 3.21 1.08 11.69
C LYS A 73 4.59 0.45 11.89
N LEU A 74 4.80 -0.77 11.38
CA LEU A 74 6.09 -1.45 11.43
C LEU A 74 7.15 -0.69 10.62
N PHE A 75 6.84 -0.27 9.39
CA PHE A 75 7.76 0.53 8.57
C PHE A 75 8.15 1.85 9.25
N ARG A 76 7.19 2.55 9.86
CA ARG A 76 7.46 3.78 10.61
C ARG A 76 8.38 3.53 11.81
N GLU A 77 8.19 2.43 12.52
CA GLU A 77 9.03 2.11 13.68
C GLU A 77 10.45 1.71 13.27
N ILE A 78 10.60 0.96 12.18
CA ILE A 78 11.91 0.67 11.57
C ILE A 78 12.63 1.96 11.18
N GLU A 79 11.93 2.92 10.56
CA GLU A 79 12.52 4.21 10.18
C GLU A 79 13.01 5.00 11.40
N LYS A 80 12.24 5.03 12.49
CA LYS A 80 12.65 5.69 13.74
C LYS A 80 13.88 5.02 14.36
N LEU A 81 13.92 3.69 14.37
CA LEU A 81 15.05 2.93 14.90
C LEU A 81 16.32 3.21 14.10
N ASN A 82 16.24 3.21 12.77
CA ASN A 82 17.36 3.57 11.90
C ASN A 82 17.88 4.99 12.19
N LYS A 83 17.00 5.98 12.30
CA LYS A 83 17.39 7.35 12.70
C LYS A 83 18.10 7.40 14.05
N ARG A 84 17.69 6.58 15.02
CA ARG A 84 18.35 6.51 16.33
C ARG A 84 19.72 5.85 16.24
N ILE A 85 19.87 4.81 15.43
CA ILE A 85 21.14 4.14 15.16
C ILE A 85 22.11 5.11 14.49
N ASP A 86 21.67 5.88 13.49
CA ASP A 86 22.51 6.86 12.80
C ASP A 86 23.01 7.96 13.75
N ARG A 87 22.14 8.46 14.62
CA ARG A 87 22.55 9.45 15.65
C ARG A 87 23.57 8.85 16.62
N LEU A 88 23.40 7.58 17.00
CA LEU A 88 24.31 6.90 17.92
C LEU A 88 25.66 6.58 17.25
N SER A 89 25.67 6.21 15.98
CA SER A 89 26.90 5.95 15.22
C SER A 89 27.69 7.25 15.01
N ILE A 90 27.02 8.35 14.66
CA ILE A 90 27.65 9.67 14.48
C ILE A 90 28.24 10.19 15.80
N SER A 91 27.52 10.08 16.92
CA SER A 91 28.02 10.55 18.22
C SER A 91 29.21 9.75 18.74
N ARG A 92 29.24 8.43 18.50
CA ARG A 92 30.39 7.57 18.82
C ARG A 92 31.60 7.84 17.92
N GLY A 93 31.39 8.16 16.65
CA GLY A 93 32.46 8.53 15.72
C GLY A 93 33.10 9.88 16.05
N ARG A 94 32.29 10.91 16.32
CA ARG A 94 32.77 12.29 16.57
C ARG A 94 33.45 12.47 17.92
N SER A 95 33.04 11.73 18.95
CA SER A 95 33.63 11.83 20.30
C SER A 95 35.03 11.23 20.41
N ARG A 96 35.39 10.27 19.55
CA ARG A 96 36.74 9.69 19.52
C ARG A 96 37.76 10.61 18.86
N TYR A 97 37.36 11.35 17.83
CA TYR A 97 38.28 12.23 17.09
C TYR A 97 38.63 13.51 17.87
N ARG A 98 37.65 14.13 18.55
CA ARG A 98 37.88 15.38 19.31
C ARG A 98 38.73 15.24 20.57
N ARG A 99 38.90 14.04 21.12
CA ARG A 99 39.62 13.86 22.39
C ARG A 99 41.14 13.82 22.24
N ASN A 100 41.65 13.69 21.01
CA ASN A 100 43.08 13.50 20.75
C ASN A 100 43.81 14.75 20.25
N GLU A 101 43.11 15.87 20.07
CA GLU A 101 43.69 17.11 19.51
C GLU A 101 44.20 18.07 20.60
N ASN A 102 43.68 17.99 21.83
CA ASN A 102 44.02 18.93 22.91
C ASN A 102 45.24 18.53 23.77
N SER A 103 46.01 17.52 23.36
CA SER A 103 47.12 16.98 24.18
C SER A 103 48.51 17.45 23.75
N ARG A 104 48.65 18.21 22.65
CA ARG A 104 49.96 18.47 22.04
C ARG A 104 50.48 19.90 22.05
N GLU A 105 49.73 20.88 22.57
CA GLU A 105 50.21 22.26 22.67
C GLU A 105 50.41 22.69 24.13
N ARG A 106 51.47 22.19 24.79
CA ARG A 106 52.03 22.83 26.01
C ARG A 106 53.41 22.28 26.37
N SER A 107 54.33 22.25 25.40
CA SER A 107 55.75 22.02 25.69
C SER A 107 56.63 22.83 24.75
N ILE A 108 56.66 24.16 24.94
CA ILE A 108 57.83 24.95 24.52
C ILE A 108 58.38 25.65 25.75
N SER A 109 59.62 25.27 26.02
CA SER A 109 60.39 25.41 27.25
C SER A 109 60.71 26.86 27.62
N ASN A 110 60.48 27.22 28.88
CA ASN A 110 61.17 28.32 29.52
C ASN A 110 62.66 27.97 29.66
N LYS A 111 63.52 28.51 28.80
CA LYS A 111 64.95 28.64 29.11
C LYS A 111 65.16 29.98 29.82
N ARG A 112 65.30 29.92 31.14
CA ARG A 112 65.98 30.94 31.93
C ARG A 112 67.44 30.51 31.99
N ASP A 113 68.35 31.29 31.43
CA ASP A 113 69.75 31.23 31.82
C ASP A 113 70.15 32.60 32.37
N PHE A 114 70.45 32.59 33.66
CA PHE A 114 71.16 33.64 34.38
C PHE A 114 72.62 33.66 33.91
N SER A 115 73.21 34.83 33.76
CA SER A 115 74.66 34.99 33.92
C SER A 115 74.97 36.42 34.38
N ILE A 116 76.03 36.49 35.17
CA ILE A 116 76.45 37.46 36.19
C ILE A 116 76.88 38.81 35.62
#